data_AF-A0A2D7J1T1-F1
#
_entry.id   AF-A0A2D7J1T1-F1
#
_cell.length_a   1.000
_cell.length_b   1.000
_cell.length_c   1.000
_cell.angle_alpha   90.00
_cell.angle_beta   90.00
_cell.angle_gamma   90.00
#
_symmetry.space_group_name_H-M   'P 1'
#
loop_
_entity.id
_entity.type
_entity.pdbx_description
1 polymer ?
#
loop_
_entity_poly.entity_id
_entity_poly.type
_entity_poly.pdbx_seq_one_letter_code
_entity_poly.pdbx_strand_id
1 'polypeptide(L)'
;MLKIFGERNTGVTVLKALIRQNSETVLAPEAGDFLENRAALLQTTRAIASAGLTEASAYDLQEKVEDGLYSGATGGESCAHRVTDFKTVEAFEGGVVFTVRNPASWAWSMFNTLQRRKADLPPKFIDFLLTDWKTAARDGLGEVYLPPLALYERKLASYMAFSKKLKAEGIAFKTLPFEMLVTNQRKGFRRVFPLLTNPSEKLTPVREATRPIPESHKGPAQKYFQAYYENEVWKDEMGAGYDFVRHQFSKELASHFKFEF
;
A
#
# COMPACT_ATOMS: atom_id res chain seq x y z
N MET A 1 5.53 3.15 -19.79
CA MET A 1 4.73 2.41 -18.78
C MET A 1 4.70 3.19 -17.49
N LEU A 2 3.57 3.25 -16.81
CA LEU A 2 3.42 3.96 -15.54
C LEU A 2 3.69 3.01 -14.36
N LYS A 3 4.62 3.36 -13.47
CA LYS A 3 4.85 2.60 -12.22
C LYS A 3 4.06 3.20 -11.06
N ILE A 4 3.50 2.34 -10.21
CA ILE A 4 2.82 2.76 -8.98
C ILE A 4 3.52 2.12 -7.80
N PHE A 5 3.96 2.95 -6.86
CA PHE A 5 4.46 2.56 -5.54
C PHE A 5 3.48 2.98 -4.47
N GLY A 6 3.47 2.27 -3.34
CA GLY A 6 2.59 2.61 -2.24
C GLY A 6 2.43 1.51 -1.21
N GLU A 7 1.48 1.65 -0.32
CA GLU A 7 1.28 0.72 0.79
C GLU A 7 0.38 -0.47 0.45
N ARG A 8 0.45 -1.52 1.29
CA ARG A 8 -0.15 -2.84 1.03
C ARG A 8 -1.60 -2.76 0.48
N ASN A 9 -1.70 -3.22 -0.76
CA ASN A 9 -2.83 -3.69 -1.57
C ASN A 9 -4.11 -2.85 -1.73
N THR A 10 -4.55 -1.95 -0.85
CA THR A 10 -5.87 -1.30 -1.09
C THR A 10 -5.77 -0.11 -2.04
N GLY A 11 -4.88 0.86 -1.77
CA GLY A 11 -4.76 2.07 -2.60
C GLY A 11 -4.21 1.78 -4.00
N VAL A 12 -3.09 1.04 -4.06
CA VAL A 12 -2.45 0.65 -5.32
C VAL A 12 -3.41 -0.16 -6.20
N THR A 13 -4.11 -1.16 -5.65
CA THR A 13 -5.04 -2.00 -6.44
C THR A 13 -6.21 -1.20 -6.97
N VAL A 14 -6.83 -0.35 -6.14
CA VAL A 14 -7.93 0.52 -6.59
C VAL A 14 -7.45 1.47 -7.69
N LEU A 15 -6.27 2.08 -7.54
CA LEU A 15 -5.72 2.95 -8.57
C LEU A 15 -5.41 2.21 -9.87
N LYS A 16 -4.79 1.03 -9.80
CA LYS A 16 -4.52 0.18 -10.97
C LYS A 16 -5.82 -0.18 -11.70
N ALA A 17 -6.86 -0.58 -10.97
CA ALA A 17 -8.16 -0.89 -11.54
C ALA A 17 -8.82 0.33 -12.20
N LEU A 18 -8.77 1.50 -11.56
CA LEU A 18 -9.26 2.75 -12.16
C LEU A 18 -8.52 3.09 -13.46
N ILE A 19 -7.19 3.00 -13.47
CA ILE A 19 -6.37 3.30 -14.66
C ILE A 19 -6.69 2.35 -15.80
N ARG A 20 -6.76 1.03 -15.54
CA ARG A 20 -7.08 0.01 -16.54
C ARG A 20 -8.49 0.17 -17.13
N GLN A 21 -9.46 0.59 -16.32
CA GLN A 21 -10.85 0.76 -16.75
C GLN A 21 -11.11 2.09 -17.47
N ASN A 22 -10.24 3.09 -17.28
CA ASN A 22 -10.55 4.47 -17.65
C ASN A 22 -9.41 5.18 -18.41
N SER A 23 -8.40 4.46 -18.90
CA SER A 23 -7.33 5.02 -19.73
C SER A 23 -6.65 3.92 -20.55
N GLU A 24 -5.87 4.31 -21.56
CA GLU A 24 -5.01 3.41 -22.36
C GLU A 24 -3.61 3.25 -21.77
N THR A 25 -3.41 3.72 -20.54
CA THR A 25 -2.09 3.70 -19.87
C THR A 25 -1.66 2.27 -19.57
N VAL A 26 -0.52 1.87 -20.12
CA VAL A 26 0.13 0.60 -19.75
C VAL A 26 0.84 0.74 -18.41
N LEU A 27 0.43 -0.07 -17.44
CA LEU A 27 1.07 -0.15 -16.12
C LEU A 27 2.32 -1.01 -16.19
N ALA A 28 3.37 -0.60 -15.49
CA ALA A 28 4.56 -1.42 -15.34
C ALA A 28 4.22 -2.73 -14.60
N PRO A 29 4.72 -3.88 -15.08
CA PRO A 29 4.46 -5.16 -14.43
C PRO A 29 5.11 -5.22 -13.04
N GLU A 30 4.62 -6.11 -12.20
CA GLU A 30 5.33 -6.55 -11.00
C GLU A 30 5.86 -7.98 -11.21
N ALA A 31 6.94 -8.36 -10.54
CA ALA A 31 7.51 -9.71 -10.64
C ALA A 31 6.45 -10.81 -10.43
N GLY A 32 5.48 -10.56 -9.54
CA GLY A 32 4.33 -11.45 -9.31
C GLY A 32 3.34 -11.56 -10.48
N ASP A 33 3.33 -10.61 -11.42
CA ASP A 33 2.44 -10.63 -12.58
C ASP A 33 2.92 -11.62 -13.66
N PHE A 34 4.21 -11.99 -13.67
CA PHE A 34 4.78 -12.94 -14.64
C PHE A 34 4.56 -14.41 -14.27
N LEU A 35 4.03 -14.69 -13.08
CA LEU A 35 3.70 -16.04 -12.67
C LEU A 35 2.32 -16.41 -13.21
N GLU A 36 2.33 -17.06 -14.37
CA GLU A 36 1.20 -17.88 -14.81
C GLU A 36 0.79 -18.76 -13.63
N ASN A 37 -0.46 -18.60 -13.17
CA ASN A 37 -1.03 -19.31 -12.01
C ASN A 37 -0.65 -18.78 -10.61
N ARG A 38 -0.18 -17.54 -10.43
CA ARG A 38 -0.03 -16.95 -9.07
C ARG A 38 -1.26 -17.13 -8.17
N ALA A 39 -2.45 -16.90 -8.73
CA ALA A 39 -3.71 -17.07 -8.00
C ALA A 39 -3.91 -18.52 -7.55
N ALA A 40 -3.65 -19.49 -8.44
CA ALA A 40 -3.75 -20.91 -8.11
C ALA A 40 -2.65 -21.34 -7.12
N LEU A 41 -1.41 -20.86 -7.25
CA LEU A 41 -0.33 -21.12 -6.28
C LEU A 41 -0.73 -20.65 -4.87
N LEU A 42 -1.26 -19.43 -4.74
CA LEU A 42 -1.74 -18.92 -3.46
C LEU A 42 -2.96 -19.69 -2.95
N GLN A 43 -3.86 -20.11 -3.84
CA GLN A 43 -5.03 -20.91 -3.48
C GLN A 43 -4.62 -22.31 -2.99
N THR A 44 -3.72 -22.99 -3.70
CA THR A 44 -3.15 -24.29 -3.31
C THR A 44 -2.39 -24.18 -1.99
N THR A 45 -1.60 -23.12 -1.81
CA THR A 45 -0.89 -22.86 -0.54
C THR A 45 -1.88 -22.72 0.62
N ARG A 46 -2.98 -21.97 0.42
CA ARG A 46 -4.05 -21.85 1.41
C ARG A 46 -4.76 -23.17 1.68
N ALA A 47 -5.06 -23.95 0.63
CA ALA A 47 -5.74 -25.23 0.76
C ALA A 47 -4.89 -26.24 1.55
N ILE A 48 -3.60 -26.36 1.21
CA ILE A 48 -2.64 -27.21 1.94
C ILE A 48 -2.54 -26.76 3.40
N ALA A 49 -2.48 -25.45 3.64
CA ALA A 49 -2.40 -24.94 4.99
C ALA A 49 -3.70 -25.21 5.78
N SER A 50 -4.88 -25.06 5.17
CA SER A 50 -6.14 -25.37 5.83
C SER A 50 -6.35 -26.87 6.11
N ALA A 51 -5.55 -27.76 5.49
CA ALA A 51 -5.63 -29.20 5.67
C ALA A 51 -4.81 -29.74 6.86
N GLY A 52 -4.13 -28.87 7.63
CA GLY A 52 -3.36 -29.31 8.80
C GLY A 52 -2.51 -28.27 9.52
N LEU A 53 -2.56 -27.00 9.09
CA LEU A 53 -1.87 -25.88 9.74
C LEU A 53 -2.88 -24.96 10.45
N THR A 54 -2.40 -24.25 11.47
CA THR A 54 -3.15 -23.12 12.03
C THR A 54 -3.25 -21.99 11.00
N GLU A 55 -4.25 -21.11 11.15
CA GLU A 55 -4.40 -19.93 10.28
C GLU A 55 -3.15 -19.04 10.28
N ALA A 56 -2.48 -18.91 11.43
CA ALA A 56 -1.24 -18.16 11.56
C ALA A 56 -0.11 -18.79 10.74
N SER A 57 0.08 -20.11 10.83
CA SER A 57 1.08 -20.83 10.05
C SER A 57 0.78 -20.81 8.54
N ALA A 58 -0.50 -20.85 8.16
CA ALA A 58 -0.94 -20.66 6.78
C ALA A 58 -0.54 -19.28 6.23
N TYR A 59 -0.76 -18.25 7.04
CA TYR A 59 -0.42 -16.88 6.71
C TYR A 59 1.10 -16.69 6.55
N ASP A 60 1.90 -17.24 7.45
CA ASP A 60 3.36 -17.14 7.37
C ASP A 60 3.92 -17.87 6.13
N LEU A 61 3.34 -19.02 5.75
CA LEU A 61 3.70 -19.71 4.52
C LEU A 61 3.37 -18.84 3.29
N GLN A 62 2.19 -18.21 3.28
CA GLN A 62 1.81 -17.30 2.20
C GLN A 62 2.78 -16.12 2.08
N GLU A 63 3.19 -15.52 3.21
CA GLU A 63 4.15 -14.40 3.23
C GLU A 63 5.52 -14.84 2.69
N LYS A 64 6.00 -16.04 3.01
CA LYS A 64 7.25 -16.59 2.46
C LYS A 64 7.19 -16.82 0.95
N VAL A 65 6.07 -17.36 0.46
CA VAL A 65 5.85 -17.54 -0.99
C VAL A 65 5.85 -16.18 -1.68
N GLU A 66 5.12 -15.20 -1.14
CA GLU A 66 5.09 -13.84 -1.69
C GLU A 66 6.49 -13.20 -1.72
N ASP A 67 7.27 -13.33 -0.65
CA ASP A 67 8.64 -12.81 -0.59
C ASP A 67 9.56 -13.46 -1.61
N GLY A 68 9.40 -14.77 -1.85
CA GLY A 68 10.11 -15.49 -2.89
C GLY A 68 9.88 -14.92 -4.30
N LEU A 69 8.66 -14.46 -4.60
CA LEU A 69 8.32 -13.90 -5.92
C LEU A 69 9.06 -12.60 -6.24
N TYR A 70 9.49 -11.86 -5.20
CA TYR A 70 10.16 -10.58 -5.34
C TYR A 70 11.66 -10.65 -5.05
N SER A 71 12.18 -11.84 -4.76
CA SER A 71 13.61 -12.06 -4.59
C SER A 71 14.32 -11.76 -5.91
N GLY A 72 15.17 -10.73 -5.92
CA GLY A 72 15.91 -10.29 -7.10
C GLY A 72 15.17 -9.34 -8.05
N ALA A 73 13.91 -9.00 -7.80
CA ALA A 73 13.19 -8.03 -8.63
C ALA A 73 13.80 -6.62 -8.50
N THR A 74 14.08 -5.96 -9.63
CA THR A 74 14.67 -4.61 -9.67
C THR A 74 13.87 -3.65 -10.55
N GLY A 75 14.08 -2.35 -10.34
CA GLY A 75 13.49 -1.30 -11.17
C GLY A 75 11.97 -1.38 -11.32
N GLY A 76 11.50 -1.40 -12.56
CA GLY A 76 10.08 -1.38 -12.91
C GLY A 76 9.28 -2.59 -12.42
N GLU A 77 9.92 -3.73 -12.17
CA GLU A 77 9.27 -5.00 -11.80
C GLU A 77 9.16 -5.20 -10.28
N SER A 78 9.76 -4.31 -9.48
CA SER A 78 9.75 -4.44 -8.04
C SER A 78 8.33 -4.43 -7.47
N CYS A 79 8.13 -5.06 -6.31
CA CYS A 79 6.87 -4.94 -5.57
C CYS A 79 6.49 -3.46 -5.38
N ALA A 80 5.21 -3.13 -5.55
CA ALA A 80 4.72 -1.77 -5.30
C ALA A 80 4.98 -1.27 -3.87
N HIS A 81 5.20 -2.18 -2.91
CA HIS A 81 5.40 -1.86 -1.49
C HIS A 81 6.86 -1.72 -1.08
N ARG A 82 7.79 -1.81 -2.04
CA ARG A 82 9.23 -1.71 -1.80
C ARG A 82 9.65 -0.25 -1.51
N VAL A 83 10.71 -0.07 -0.74
CA VAL A 83 11.51 1.17 -0.78
C VAL A 83 12.03 1.44 -2.20
N THR A 84 12.20 2.71 -2.53
CA THR A 84 12.62 3.18 -3.86
C THR A 84 14.08 3.63 -3.86
N ASP A 85 14.95 2.79 -3.33
CA ASP A 85 16.40 3.01 -3.22
C ASP A 85 17.18 2.72 -4.51
N PHE A 86 16.51 2.80 -5.66
CA PHE A 86 17.09 2.48 -6.96
C PHE A 86 18.30 3.37 -7.26
N LYS A 87 19.34 2.75 -7.83
CA LYS A 87 20.55 3.46 -8.26
C LYS A 87 20.24 4.43 -9.40
N THR A 88 19.39 4.01 -10.32
CA THR A 88 19.08 4.71 -11.56
C THR A 88 17.56 4.78 -11.81
N VAL A 89 17.13 5.49 -12.85
CA VAL A 89 15.70 5.79 -13.11
C VAL A 89 15.19 5.33 -14.48
N GLU A 90 16.01 4.69 -15.31
CA GLU A 90 15.68 4.37 -16.71
C GLU A 90 14.47 3.44 -16.82
N ALA A 91 14.22 2.60 -15.81
CA ALA A 91 13.06 1.73 -15.79
C ALA A 91 11.71 2.45 -15.60
N PHE A 92 11.69 3.79 -15.47
CA PHE A 92 10.52 4.58 -15.08
C PHE A 92 10.14 5.69 -16.07
N GLU A 93 10.55 5.61 -17.33
CA GLU A 93 10.32 6.66 -18.35
C GLU A 93 8.85 7.11 -18.49
N GLY A 94 7.88 6.20 -18.33
CA GLY A 94 6.46 6.54 -18.41
C GLY A 94 5.88 7.19 -17.16
N GLY A 95 6.72 7.48 -16.17
CA GLY A 95 6.38 8.19 -14.94
C GLY A 95 6.07 7.27 -13.76
N VAL A 96 5.92 7.92 -12.59
CA VAL A 96 5.74 7.24 -11.30
C VAL A 96 4.61 7.85 -10.50
N VAL A 97 3.76 7.02 -9.88
CA VAL A 97 2.80 7.44 -8.85
C VAL A 97 3.20 6.86 -7.51
N PHE A 98 3.32 7.71 -6.49
CA PHE A 98 3.43 7.29 -5.09
C PHE A 98 2.05 7.43 -4.43
N THR A 99 1.40 6.32 -4.11
CA THR A 99 0.23 6.35 -3.24
C THR A 99 0.69 6.34 -1.78
N VAL A 100 0.43 7.43 -1.07
CA VAL A 100 0.83 7.61 0.33
C VAL A 100 -0.39 7.67 1.22
N ARG A 101 -0.30 7.17 2.44
CA ARG A 101 -1.38 7.14 3.42
C ARG A 101 -0.99 7.91 4.67
N ASN A 102 -1.95 8.51 5.38
CA ASN A 102 -1.68 9.07 6.69
C ASN A 102 -1.01 8.00 7.60
N PRO A 103 0.11 8.29 8.27
CA PRO A 103 0.86 7.30 9.07
C PRO A 103 0.03 6.63 10.17
N ALA A 104 -0.83 7.40 10.85
CA ALA A 104 -1.72 6.89 11.88
C ALA A 104 -2.74 5.91 11.27
N SER A 105 -3.39 6.33 10.19
CA SER A 105 -4.32 5.49 9.43
C SER A 105 -3.65 4.22 8.88
N TRP A 106 -2.41 4.33 8.39
CA TRP A 106 -1.63 3.21 7.88
C TRP A 106 -1.35 2.19 8.98
N ALA A 107 -0.81 2.64 10.11
CA ALA A 107 -0.46 1.77 11.23
C ALA A 107 -1.69 1.09 11.81
N TRP A 108 -2.80 1.82 11.97
CA TRP A 108 -4.08 1.26 12.42
C TRP A 108 -4.60 0.18 11.49
N SER A 109 -4.54 0.43 10.18
CA SER A 109 -4.92 -0.56 9.17
C SER A 109 -4.02 -1.81 9.22
N MET A 110 -2.72 -1.64 9.45
CA MET A 110 -1.78 -2.75 9.56
C MET A 110 -2.08 -3.59 10.81
N PHE A 111 -2.25 -2.94 11.97
CA PHE A 111 -2.64 -3.58 13.23
C PHE A 111 -3.90 -4.42 13.07
N ASN A 112 -5.01 -3.84 12.60
CA ASN A 112 -6.27 -4.55 12.42
C ASN A 112 -6.20 -5.69 11.41
N THR A 113 -5.36 -5.57 10.38
CA THR A 113 -5.19 -6.63 9.39
C THR A 113 -4.40 -7.80 9.96
N LEU A 114 -3.34 -7.52 10.71
CA LEU A 114 -2.48 -8.53 11.29
C LEU A 114 -3.14 -9.21 12.49
N GLN A 115 -3.88 -8.49 13.33
CA GLN A 115 -4.63 -9.06 14.46
C GLN A 115 -5.60 -10.16 14.04
N ARG A 116 -6.15 -10.07 12.82
CA ARG A 116 -7.03 -11.10 12.26
C ARG A 116 -6.28 -12.32 11.70
N ARG A 117 -4.96 -12.27 11.58
CA ARG A 117 -4.17 -13.22 10.76
C ARG A 117 -2.96 -13.82 11.46
N LYS A 118 -2.48 -13.21 12.55
CA LYS A 118 -1.33 -13.69 13.33
C LYS A 118 -1.72 -13.83 14.80
N ALA A 119 -1.42 -14.98 15.38
CA ALA A 119 -1.78 -15.31 16.75
C ALA A 119 -0.92 -14.57 17.80
N ASP A 120 0.35 -14.27 17.50
CA ASP A 120 1.33 -13.78 18.49
C ASP A 120 1.48 -12.25 18.48
N LEU A 121 0.40 -11.50 18.25
CA LEU A 121 0.49 -10.04 18.20
C LEU A 121 0.17 -9.38 19.53
N PRO A 122 0.87 -8.26 19.85
CA PRO A 122 0.49 -7.45 21.00
C PRO A 122 -0.98 -7.01 20.88
N PRO A 123 -1.84 -7.29 21.87
CA PRO A 123 -3.29 -7.04 21.78
C PRO A 123 -3.63 -5.55 21.81
N LYS A 124 -2.71 -4.70 22.29
CA LYS A 124 -2.89 -3.25 22.33
C LYS A 124 -2.12 -2.60 21.19
N PHE A 125 -2.75 -1.58 20.61
CA PHE A 125 -2.18 -0.87 19.47
C PHE A 125 -0.86 -0.16 19.78
N ILE A 126 -0.71 0.44 20.98
CA ILE A 126 0.56 1.05 21.39
C ILE A 126 1.68 0.01 21.46
N ASP A 127 1.43 -1.15 22.05
CA ASP A 127 2.43 -2.22 22.14
C ASP A 127 2.82 -2.72 20.73
N PHE A 128 1.85 -2.79 19.81
CA PHE A 128 2.11 -3.08 18.40
C PHE A 128 3.04 -2.06 17.74
N LEU A 129 2.84 -0.76 18.00
CA LEU A 129 3.68 0.32 17.45
C LEU A 129 5.11 0.30 17.98
N LEU A 130 5.32 -0.24 19.18
CA LEU A 130 6.62 -0.32 19.84
C LEU A 130 7.36 -1.64 19.55
N THR A 131 6.68 -2.62 18.97
CA THR A 131 7.26 -3.92 18.67
C THR A 131 8.10 -3.85 17.41
N ASP A 132 9.30 -4.40 17.45
CA ASP A 132 10.15 -4.56 16.26
C ASP A 132 9.69 -5.73 15.38
N TRP A 133 9.53 -5.46 14.08
CA TRP A 133 9.11 -6.44 13.09
C TRP A 133 10.22 -6.71 12.12
N LYS A 134 10.47 -8.00 11.86
CA LYS A 134 11.32 -8.40 10.73
C LYS A 134 10.69 -7.87 9.44
N THR A 135 11.46 -7.11 8.66
CA THR A 135 11.05 -6.63 7.34
C THR A 135 10.84 -7.80 6.38
N ALA A 136 9.84 -7.67 5.50
CA ALA A 136 9.61 -8.64 4.44
C ALA A 136 10.63 -8.42 3.31
N ALA A 137 11.00 -9.49 2.58
CA ALA A 137 11.96 -9.35 1.48
C ALA A 137 11.50 -8.33 0.43
N ARG A 138 10.19 -8.29 0.18
CA ARG A 138 9.55 -7.35 -0.76
C ARG A 138 9.56 -5.88 -0.31
N ASP A 139 9.88 -5.60 0.95
CA ASP A 139 10.10 -4.22 1.41
C ASP A 139 11.41 -3.64 0.86
N GLY A 140 12.36 -4.49 0.43
CA GLY A 140 13.63 -4.07 -0.16
C GLY A 140 14.66 -3.54 0.83
N LEU A 141 14.46 -3.75 2.13
CA LEU A 141 15.31 -3.25 3.22
C LEU A 141 16.33 -4.28 3.74
N GLY A 142 16.35 -5.49 3.18
CA GLY A 142 17.07 -6.63 3.75
C GLY A 142 16.35 -7.21 4.96
N GLU A 143 17.06 -7.98 5.80
CA GLU A 143 16.52 -8.52 7.06
C GLU A 143 16.83 -7.56 8.22
N VAL A 144 15.94 -6.60 8.46
CA VAL A 144 16.06 -5.63 9.55
C VAL A 144 14.83 -5.72 10.44
N TYR A 145 15.01 -5.43 11.72
CA TYR A 145 13.93 -5.35 12.70
C TYR A 145 13.61 -3.88 12.95
N LEU A 146 12.36 -3.48 12.69
CA LEU A 146 11.91 -2.10 12.82
C LEU A 146 10.51 -2.01 13.42
N PRO A 147 10.21 -0.99 14.22
CA PRO A 147 8.84 -0.71 14.60
C PRO A 147 8.05 -0.24 13.38
N PRO A 148 6.71 -0.42 13.35
CA PRO A 148 5.90 -0.09 12.18
C PRO A 148 6.10 1.33 11.66
N LEU A 149 6.15 2.33 12.55
CA LEU A 149 6.34 3.72 12.13
C LEU A 149 7.71 3.92 11.47
N ALA A 150 8.79 3.37 12.01
CA ALA A 150 10.11 3.48 11.40
C ALA A 150 10.19 2.78 10.05
N LEU A 151 9.51 1.64 9.88
CA LEU A 151 9.37 0.98 8.57
C LEU A 151 8.70 1.93 7.56
N TYR A 152 7.60 2.56 7.94
CA TYR A 152 6.88 3.46 7.04
C TYR A 152 7.65 4.74 6.73
N GLU A 153 8.35 5.31 7.72
CA GLU A 153 9.24 6.45 7.53
C GLU A 153 10.36 6.14 6.54
N ARG A 154 10.99 4.96 6.62
CA ARG A 154 12.00 4.55 5.64
C ARG A 154 11.44 4.49 4.22
N LYS A 155 10.21 3.99 4.06
CA LYS A 155 9.53 3.97 2.75
C LYS A 155 9.28 5.38 2.23
N LEU A 156 8.67 6.24 3.03
CA LEU A 156 8.36 7.61 2.65
C LEU A 156 9.62 8.46 2.39
N ALA A 157 10.67 8.29 3.20
CA ALA A 157 11.96 8.91 2.96
C ALA A 157 12.56 8.46 1.62
N SER A 158 12.44 7.17 1.28
CA SER A 158 12.87 6.67 -0.03
C SER A 158 12.06 7.31 -1.16
N TYR A 159 10.74 7.43 -1.04
CA TYR A 159 9.88 8.06 -2.06
C TYR A 159 10.25 9.54 -2.26
N MET A 160 10.53 10.25 -1.17
CA MET A 160 10.98 11.64 -1.21
C MET A 160 12.34 11.77 -1.91
N ALA A 161 13.31 10.91 -1.59
CA ALA A 161 14.63 10.90 -2.23
C ALA A 161 14.54 10.53 -3.72
N PHE A 162 13.75 9.51 -4.05
CA PHE A 162 13.58 9.04 -5.42
C PHE A 162 12.83 10.07 -6.29
N SER A 163 11.84 10.76 -5.73
CA SER A 163 11.17 11.90 -6.38
C SER A 163 12.16 13.00 -6.80
N LYS A 164 13.20 13.26 -5.99
CA LYS A 164 14.26 14.22 -6.36
C LYS A 164 15.08 13.72 -7.55
N LYS A 165 15.42 12.43 -7.60
CA LYS A 165 16.12 11.80 -8.73
C LYS A 165 15.28 11.86 -10.01
N LEU A 166 14.00 11.44 -9.94
CA LEU A 166 13.07 11.50 -11.07
C LEU A 166 12.97 12.92 -11.63
N LYS A 167 12.87 13.93 -10.75
CA LYS A 167 12.83 15.34 -11.16
C LYS A 167 14.11 15.79 -11.88
N ALA A 168 15.27 15.38 -11.38
CA ALA A 168 16.56 15.73 -11.97
C ALA A 168 16.69 15.20 -13.42
N GLU A 169 16.14 14.01 -13.67
CA GLU A 169 16.14 13.33 -14.97
C GLU A 169 14.91 13.66 -15.83
N GLY A 170 14.09 14.64 -15.43
CA GLY A 170 12.90 15.05 -16.19
C GLY A 170 11.76 14.02 -16.23
N ILE A 171 11.80 12.97 -15.39
CA ILE A 171 10.75 11.96 -15.32
C ILE A 171 9.60 12.46 -14.46
N ALA A 172 8.40 12.45 -15.03
CA ALA A 172 7.20 12.94 -14.37
C ALA A 172 6.76 11.99 -13.23
N PHE A 173 6.36 12.56 -12.09
CA PHE A 173 5.78 11.79 -11.00
C PHE A 173 4.65 12.53 -10.29
N LYS A 174 3.82 11.77 -9.58
CA LYS A 174 2.74 12.29 -8.73
C LYS A 174 2.66 11.57 -7.39
N THR A 175 2.38 12.33 -6.35
CA THR A 175 1.95 11.78 -5.06
C THR A 175 0.42 11.82 -5.00
N LEU A 176 -0.19 10.70 -4.63
CA LEU A 176 -1.63 10.53 -4.44
C LEU A 176 -1.93 10.11 -2.99
N PRO A 177 -2.59 10.95 -2.19
CA PRO A 177 -3.07 10.53 -0.88
C PRO A 177 -4.12 9.42 -1.01
N PHE A 178 -3.96 8.36 -0.23
CA PHE A 178 -4.87 7.22 -0.16
C PHE A 178 -6.27 7.66 0.27
N GLU A 179 -6.34 8.54 1.27
CA GLU A 179 -7.58 9.09 1.81
C GLU A 179 -8.36 9.82 0.71
N MET A 180 -7.67 10.55 -0.18
CA MET A 180 -8.30 11.19 -1.34
C MET A 180 -8.89 10.17 -2.31
N LEU A 181 -8.17 9.07 -2.56
CA LEU A 181 -8.62 8.02 -3.47
C LEU A 181 -9.86 7.29 -2.93
N VAL A 182 -9.89 7.00 -1.62
CA VAL A 182 -11.01 6.28 -1.00
C VAL A 182 -12.24 7.17 -0.84
N THR A 183 -12.06 8.42 -0.41
CA THR A 183 -13.19 9.35 -0.23
C THR A 183 -13.74 9.85 -1.57
N ASN A 184 -12.88 10.05 -2.57
CA ASN A 184 -13.31 10.54 -3.88
C ASN A 184 -12.43 9.99 -5.01
N GLN A 185 -12.80 8.82 -5.53
CA GLN A 185 -12.08 8.17 -6.64
C GLN A 185 -11.93 9.06 -7.87
N ARG A 186 -12.91 9.93 -8.17
CA ARG A 186 -12.82 10.89 -9.30
C ARG A 186 -11.72 11.92 -9.08
N LYS A 187 -11.65 12.49 -7.88
CA LYS A 187 -10.59 13.44 -7.50
C LYS A 187 -9.22 12.75 -7.50
N GLY A 188 -9.14 11.54 -6.95
CA GLY A 188 -7.91 10.74 -6.93
C GLY A 188 -7.43 10.36 -8.34
N PHE A 189 -8.32 9.90 -9.22
CA PHE A 189 -8.01 9.58 -10.61
C PHE A 189 -7.57 10.83 -11.40
N ARG A 190 -8.28 11.96 -11.26
CA ARG A 190 -7.91 13.24 -11.88
C ARG A 190 -6.52 13.74 -11.46
N ARG A 191 -6.09 13.44 -10.23
CA ARG A 191 -4.76 13.84 -9.75
C ARG A 191 -3.61 13.24 -10.56
N VAL A 192 -3.82 12.07 -11.16
CA VAL A 192 -2.80 11.36 -11.95
C VAL A 192 -2.95 11.54 -13.45
N PHE A 193 -3.98 12.27 -13.94
CA PHE A 193 -4.23 12.52 -15.37
C PHE A 193 -2.99 12.91 -16.19
N PRO A 194 -2.09 13.79 -15.70
CA PRO A 194 -0.92 14.19 -16.48
C PRO A 194 0.07 13.05 -16.79
N LEU A 195 -0.09 11.89 -16.16
CA LEU A 195 0.73 10.69 -16.38
C LEU A 195 -0.01 9.61 -17.18
N LEU A 196 -1.25 9.86 -17.60
CA LEU A 196 -2.10 8.86 -18.25
C LEU A 196 -2.19 9.09 -19.76
N THR A 197 -2.22 8.00 -20.51
CA THR A 197 -2.53 7.99 -21.94
C THR A 197 -4.05 7.92 -22.12
N ASN A 198 -4.63 8.90 -22.81
CA ASN A 198 -6.06 8.97 -23.15
C ASN A 198 -7.01 8.69 -21.95
N PRO A 199 -6.88 9.41 -20.82
CA PRO A 199 -7.78 9.22 -19.67
C PRO A 199 -9.21 9.68 -19.99
N SER A 200 -10.20 8.85 -19.61
CA SER A 200 -11.62 9.17 -19.76
C SER A 200 -12.06 10.26 -18.79
N GLU A 201 -12.75 11.28 -19.31
CA GLU A 201 -13.49 12.30 -18.54
C GLU A 201 -14.63 11.68 -17.70
N LYS A 202 -15.25 10.61 -18.22
CA LYS A 202 -16.33 9.87 -17.56
C LYS A 202 -15.73 8.70 -16.77
N LEU A 203 -15.41 8.95 -15.50
CA LEU A 203 -14.90 7.91 -14.60
C LEU A 203 -15.97 6.86 -14.29
N THR A 204 -15.65 5.60 -14.58
CA THR A 204 -16.29 4.41 -14.02
C THR A 204 -15.59 4.05 -12.70
N PRO A 205 -16.27 4.17 -11.54
CA PRO A 205 -15.67 3.90 -10.24
C PRO A 205 -15.52 2.40 -9.98
N VAL A 206 -14.50 2.04 -9.21
CA VAL A 206 -14.31 0.68 -8.71
C VAL A 206 -15.22 0.48 -7.49
N ARG A 207 -16.17 -0.45 -7.61
CA ARG A 207 -17.21 -0.70 -6.59
C ARG A 207 -16.89 -1.85 -5.64
N GLU A 208 -16.03 -2.76 -6.06
CA GLU A 208 -15.71 -3.97 -5.31
C GLU A 208 -14.86 -3.66 -4.08
N ALA A 209 -15.15 -4.38 -2.99
CA ALA A 209 -14.40 -4.27 -1.76
C ALA A 209 -13.04 -4.97 -1.94
N THR A 210 -11.95 -4.25 -1.68
CA THR A 210 -10.63 -4.90 -1.52
C THR A 210 -10.43 -5.43 -0.08
N ARG A 211 -11.42 -5.21 0.80
CA ARG A 211 -11.43 -5.61 2.21
C ARG A 211 -12.85 -5.96 2.66
N PRO A 212 -13.01 -6.89 3.61
CA PRO A 212 -14.31 -7.17 4.21
C PRO A 212 -14.85 -5.94 4.95
N ILE A 213 -16.17 -5.80 4.93
CA ILE A 213 -16.94 -4.79 5.68
C ILE A 213 -17.71 -5.48 6.81
N PRO A 214 -18.12 -4.77 7.89
CA PRO A 214 -18.95 -5.35 8.93
C PRO A 214 -20.23 -5.96 8.36
N GLU A 215 -20.64 -7.13 8.84
CA GLU A 215 -21.85 -7.83 8.39
C GLU A 215 -23.12 -6.99 8.59
N SER A 216 -23.10 -6.08 9.56
CA SER A 216 -24.18 -5.13 9.84
C SER A 216 -24.35 -4.05 8.76
N HIS A 217 -23.34 -3.81 7.91
CA HIS A 217 -23.42 -2.80 6.86
C HIS A 217 -24.21 -3.32 5.65
N LYS A 218 -25.39 -2.75 5.43
CA LYS A 218 -26.19 -2.98 4.23
C LYS A 218 -25.84 -1.96 3.16
N GLY A 219 -24.98 -2.32 2.21
CA GLY A 219 -24.63 -1.46 1.09
C GLY A 219 -23.33 -1.81 0.38
N PRO A 220 -22.97 -1.07 -0.70
CA PRO A 220 -21.69 -1.24 -1.36
C PRO A 220 -20.55 -0.90 -0.42
N ALA A 221 -19.54 -1.77 -0.33
CA ALA A 221 -18.38 -1.57 0.52
C ALA A 221 -17.64 -0.24 0.28
N GLN A 222 -17.67 0.26 -0.95
CA GLN A 222 -17.15 1.59 -1.27
C GLN A 222 -17.77 2.68 -0.39
N LYS A 223 -19.09 2.67 -0.17
CA LYS A 223 -19.77 3.68 0.64
C LYS A 223 -19.39 3.58 2.11
N TYR A 224 -19.24 2.36 2.62
CA TYR A 224 -18.74 2.12 3.97
C TYR A 224 -17.36 2.74 4.17
N PHE A 225 -16.39 2.39 3.31
CA PHE A 225 -15.03 2.92 3.46
C PHE A 225 -14.99 4.43 3.22
N GLN A 226 -15.71 4.94 2.24
CA GLN A 226 -15.82 6.38 2.04
C GLN A 226 -16.25 7.09 3.33
N ALA A 227 -17.35 6.67 3.95
CA ALA A 227 -17.82 7.26 5.21
C ALA A 227 -16.81 7.07 6.36
N TYR A 228 -16.15 5.91 6.45
CA TYR A 228 -15.15 5.63 7.48
C TYR A 228 -13.95 6.58 7.42
N TYR A 229 -13.48 6.93 6.22
CA TYR A 229 -12.37 7.88 6.05
C TYR A 229 -12.82 9.34 6.04
N GLU A 230 -14.02 9.66 5.51
CA GLU A 230 -14.56 11.03 5.52
C GLU A 230 -14.82 11.54 6.93
N ASN A 231 -15.35 10.67 7.81
CA ASN A 231 -15.63 11.01 9.20
C ASN A 231 -14.47 10.68 10.14
N GLU A 232 -13.33 10.26 9.59
CA GLU A 232 -12.12 9.93 10.35
C GLU A 232 -12.34 8.96 11.53
N VAL A 233 -13.29 8.04 11.40
CA VAL A 233 -13.69 7.08 12.47
C VAL A 233 -12.49 6.31 13.02
N TRP A 234 -11.49 6.05 12.17
CA TRP A 234 -10.24 5.41 12.55
C TRP A 234 -9.46 6.19 13.62
N LYS A 235 -9.56 7.52 13.70
CA LYS A 235 -8.90 8.32 14.75
C LYS A 235 -9.52 8.03 16.12
N ASP A 236 -10.84 8.00 16.18
CA ASP A 236 -11.59 7.71 17.41
C ASP A 236 -11.30 6.29 17.90
N GLU A 237 -11.30 5.32 16.99
CA GLU A 237 -10.98 3.91 17.30
C GLU A 237 -9.54 3.72 17.83
N MET A 238 -8.59 4.53 17.37
CA MET A 238 -7.19 4.48 17.83
C MET A 238 -7.01 5.04 19.25
N GLY A 239 -7.87 5.94 19.70
CA GLY A 239 -7.74 6.65 20.97
C GLY A 239 -6.36 7.29 21.14
N ALA A 240 -5.72 7.05 22.30
CA ALA A 240 -4.38 7.56 22.62
C ALA A 240 -3.28 7.12 21.62
N GLY A 241 -3.52 6.08 20.83
CA GLY A 241 -2.65 5.67 19.74
C GLY A 241 -2.46 6.73 18.66
N TYR A 242 -3.49 7.54 18.41
CA TYR A 242 -3.42 8.61 17.42
C TYR A 242 -2.38 9.67 17.83
N ASP A 243 -2.47 10.15 19.08
CA ASP A 243 -1.52 11.11 19.62
C ASP A 243 -0.11 10.56 19.66
N PHE A 244 0.06 9.28 20.01
CA PHE A 244 1.37 8.66 19.97
C PHE A 244 1.99 8.75 18.57
N VAL A 245 1.26 8.35 17.52
CA VAL A 245 1.77 8.44 16.14
C VAL A 245 2.09 9.88 15.75
N ARG A 246 1.20 10.83 16.07
CA ARG A 246 1.38 12.26 15.78
C ARG A 246 2.67 12.83 16.38
N HIS A 247 3.03 12.42 17.60
CA HIS A 247 4.23 12.91 18.28
C HIS A 247 5.52 12.19 17.83
N GLN A 248 5.42 10.90 17.48
CA GLN A 248 6.59 10.10 17.12
C GLN A 248 6.98 10.22 15.64
N PHE A 249 6.01 10.47 14.76
CA PHE A 249 6.26 10.50 13.32
C PHE A 249 7.04 11.76 12.88
N SER A 250 7.93 11.58 11.91
CA SER A 250 8.78 12.63 11.36
C SER A 250 7.98 13.82 10.83
N LYS A 251 8.23 14.99 11.43
CA LYS A 251 7.64 16.28 11.01
C LYS A 251 8.03 16.67 9.59
N GLU A 252 9.25 16.33 9.17
CA GLU A 252 9.72 16.59 7.80
C GLU A 252 8.88 15.79 6.79
N LEU A 253 8.72 14.48 7.02
CA LEU A 253 7.92 13.63 6.14
C LEU A 253 6.44 14.03 6.16
N ALA A 254 5.91 14.34 7.34
CA ALA A 254 4.55 14.85 7.50
C ALA A 254 4.31 16.11 6.66
N SER A 255 5.22 17.07 6.73
CA SER A 255 5.17 18.30 5.94
C SER A 255 5.30 18.03 4.44
N HIS A 256 6.28 17.21 4.04
CA HIS A 256 6.53 16.88 2.63
C HIS A 256 5.32 16.25 1.95
N PHE A 257 4.70 15.27 2.60
CA PHE A 257 3.54 14.54 2.07
C PHE A 257 2.20 15.18 2.44
N LYS A 258 2.22 16.30 3.18
CA LYS A 258 1.03 17.05 3.64
C LYS A 258 0.07 16.20 4.44
N PHE A 259 0.59 15.42 5.38
CA PHE A 259 -0.24 14.70 6.33
C PHE A 259 -0.79 15.67 7.38
N GLU A 260 -2.10 15.63 7.57
CA GLU A 260 -2.79 16.33 8.65
C GLU A 260 -2.84 15.41 9.88
N PHE A 261 -2.38 15.92 11.01
CA PHE A 261 -2.41 15.27 12.30
C PHE A 261 -3.19 16.12 13.31
#